data_AF-A0A2A2QVC1-F1
#
_entry.id   AF-A0A2A2QVC1-F1
#
_cell.length_a   1.000
_cell.length_b   1.000
_cell.length_c   1.000
_cell.angle_alpha   90.00
_cell.angle_beta   90.00
_cell.angle_gamma   90.00
#
_symmetry.space_group_name_H-M   'P 1'
#
loop_
_entity.id
_entity.type
_entity.pdbx_description
1 polymer ?
#
loop_
_entity_poly.entity_id
_entity_poly.type
_entity_poly.pdbx_seq_one_letter_code
_entity_poly.pdbx_strand_id
1 'polypeptide(L)'
;MSEFLQQLLNGLSLGAIYALIALGYTMVYGVLRFINFAHSEVFMVGAFIGYYLGKLVPEGTLWGGLLVLAGAMIGCAILGILVERIVYRPLRGGPTINVLITAIGVSLLLQYTGQIVFGAAPRTFPPIFPSANFHLGTLTISSNQLFVIGVAVALMIGLQLIVFKTKIGTAMRAVSLNPKAAQLVGVNNNVVISFTFGLGSALAAAGGILYALNYPSIDPLMGVMPGLKAFVAAILGGIGNIPGAALGGLILGTVETFIGGSQFSTYKDAIAFAILIVILLFKPAGLLGKFTAEKV
;
A
#
# COMPACT_ATOMS: atom_id res chain seq x y z
N MET A 1 14.47 19.52 -20.33
CA MET A 1 14.52 18.07 -20.62
C MET A 1 14.99 17.27 -19.41
N SER A 2 16.11 17.64 -18.78
CA SER A 2 16.60 16.99 -17.56
C SER A 2 15.63 17.07 -16.37
N GLU A 3 15.02 18.23 -16.10
CA GLU A 3 14.03 18.37 -15.03
C GLU A 3 12.80 17.48 -15.22
N PHE A 4 12.30 17.38 -16.46
CA PHE A 4 11.18 16.49 -16.80
C PHE A 4 11.53 15.02 -16.52
N LEU A 5 12.71 14.57 -16.95
CA LEU A 5 13.21 13.21 -16.69
C LEU A 5 13.42 12.94 -15.19
N GLN A 6 13.93 13.92 -14.45
CA GLN A 6 14.12 13.86 -13.00
C GLN A 6 12.77 13.72 -12.28
N GLN A 7 11.79 14.55 -12.63
CA GLN A 7 10.44 14.50 -12.06
C GLN A 7 9.71 13.21 -12.44
N LEU A 8 9.91 12.70 -13.65
CA LEU A 8 9.35 11.41 -14.07
C LEU A 8 9.92 10.25 -13.22
N LEU A 9 11.24 10.21 -13.00
CA LEU A 9 11.90 9.20 -12.16
C LEU A 9 11.42 9.27 -10.71
N ASN A 10 11.41 10.48 -10.12
CA ASN A 10 10.89 10.72 -8.79
C ASN A 10 9.41 10.28 -8.67
N GLY A 11 8.61 10.61 -9.69
CA GLY A 11 7.20 10.29 -9.76
C GLY A 11 6.90 8.81 -9.93
N LEU A 12 7.71 8.10 -10.71
CA LEU A 12 7.63 6.64 -10.82
C LEU A 12 8.00 5.96 -9.51
N SER A 13 9.03 6.45 -8.80
CA SER A 13 9.42 5.91 -7.50
C SER A 13 8.33 6.10 -6.45
N LEU A 14 7.79 7.32 -6.33
CA LEU A 14 6.69 7.64 -5.41
C LEU A 14 5.39 6.93 -5.79
N GLY A 15 5.06 6.88 -7.09
CA GLY A 15 3.89 6.18 -7.60
C GLY A 15 3.96 4.67 -7.41
N ALA A 16 5.15 4.07 -7.47
CA ALA A 16 5.34 2.66 -7.18
C ALA A 16 5.07 2.32 -5.70
N ILE A 17 5.43 3.22 -4.77
CA ILE A 17 5.09 3.08 -3.35
C ILE A 17 3.56 3.15 -3.17
N TYR A 18 2.90 4.16 -3.76
CA TYR A 18 1.45 4.26 -3.70
C TYR A 18 0.74 3.08 -4.34
N ALA A 19 1.28 2.53 -5.44
CA ALA A 19 0.74 1.34 -6.07
C ALA A 19 0.74 0.15 -5.10
N LEU A 20 1.83 -0.10 -4.36
CA LEU A 20 1.88 -1.20 -3.38
C LEU A 20 0.83 -1.06 -2.28
N ILE A 21 0.64 0.15 -1.76
CA ILE A 21 -0.36 0.43 -0.72
C ILE A 21 -1.78 0.33 -1.30
N ALA A 22 -2.01 0.88 -2.50
CA ALA A 22 -3.28 0.85 -3.21
C ALA A 22 -3.72 -0.59 -3.55
N LEU A 23 -2.77 -1.46 -3.87
CA LEU A 23 -2.99 -2.88 -4.09
C LEU A 23 -3.49 -3.59 -2.83
N GLY A 24 -2.92 -3.26 -1.67
CA GLY A 24 -3.40 -3.76 -0.38
C GLY A 24 -4.85 -3.36 -0.10
N TYR A 25 -5.19 -2.07 -0.27
CA TYR A 25 -6.58 -1.58 -0.18
C TYR A 25 -7.51 -2.32 -1.15
N THR A 26 -7.07 -2.48 -2.40
CA THR A 26 -7.83 -3.08 -3.49
C THR A 26 -8.16 -4.55 -3.22
N MET A 27 -7.24 -5.32 -2.66
CA MET A 27 -7.48 -6.71 -2.34
C MET A 27 -8.46 -6.90 -1.19
N VAL A 28 -8.28 -6.15 -0.10
CA VAL A 28 -9.17 -6.24 1.08
C VAL A 28 -10.58 -5.81 0.67
N TYR A 29 -10.70 -4.70 -0.06
CA TYR A 29 -11.98 -4.25 -0.60
C TYR A 29 -12.57 -5.26 -1.59
N GLY A 30 -11.76 -5.87 -2.45
CA GLY A 30 -12.23 -6.85 -3.43
C GLY A 30 -12.94 -8.03 -2.76
N VAL A 31 -12.42 -8.52 -1.64
CA VAL A 31 -12.99 -9.69 -0.95
C VAL A 31 -14.12 -9.31 0.01
N LEU A 32 -14.05 -8.16 0.69
CA LEU A 32 -14.99 -7.80 1.76
C LEU A 32 -15.90 -6.60 1.48
N ARG A 33 -15.65 -5.86 0.40
CA ARG A 33 -16.42 -4.69 -0.04
C ARG A 33 -16.54 -3.58 1.02
N PHE A 34 -15.55 -3.46 1.91
CA PHE A 34 -15.41 -2.30 2.79
C PHE A 34 -13.99 -1.76 2.75
N ILE A 35 -13.85 -0.49 3.15
CA ILE A 35 -12.57 0.21 3.17
C ILE A 35 -11.93 0.04 4.54
N ASN A 36 -10.72 -0.52 4.57
CA ASN A 36 -9.95 -0.74 5.79
C ASN A 36 -8.93 0.38 6.01
N PHE A 37 -9.31 1.46 6.69
CA PHE A 37 -8.39 2.57 6.98
C PHE A 37 -7.18 2.15 7.82
N ALA A 38 -7.30 1.14 8.69
CA ALA A 38 -6.17 0.65 9.48
C ALA A 38 -4.99 0.12 8.65
N HIS A 39 -5.20 -0.14 7.35
CA HIS A 39 -4.14 -0.57 6.44
C HIS A 39 -2.97 0.43 6.35
N SER A 40 -3.25 1.73 6.43
CA SER A 40 -2.21 2.78 6.46
C SER A 40 -1.31 2.69 7.68
N GLU A 41 -1.85 2.20 8.79
CA GLU A 41 -1.09 2.02 10.03
C GLU A 41 -0.25 0.76 9.99
N VAL A 42 -0.67 -0.25 9.23
CA VAL A 42 0.19 -1.42 8.97
C VAL A 42 1.43 -1.01 8.15
N PHE A 43 1.28 -0.05 7.23
CA PHE A 43 2.41 0.58 6.55
C PHE A 43 3.35 1.27 7.55
N MET A 44 2.81 2.00 8.53
CA MET A 44 3.60 2.62 9.61
C MET A 44 4.33 1.55 10.44
N VAL A 45 3.63 0.52 10.90
CA VAL A 45 4.23 -0.59 11.67
C VAL A 45 5.34 -1.27 10.85
N GLY A 46 5.14 -1.48 9.55
CA GLY A 46 6.12 -2.09 8.67
C GLY A 46 7.43 -1.32 8.59
N ALA A 47 7.37 0.01 8.55
CA ALA A 47 8.58 0.84 8.60
C ALA A 47 9.26 0.79 9.97
N PHE A 48 8.51 0.75 11.08
CA PHE A 48 9.11 0.61 12.41
C PHE A 48 9.74 -0.77 12.62
N ILE A 49 9.10 -1.85 12.16
CA ILE A 49 9.72 -3.18 12.16
C ILE A 49 11.00 -3.15 11.31
N GLY A 50 10.93 -2.53 10.12
CA GLY A 50 12.10 -2.33 9.26
C GLY A 50 13.23 -1.55 9.94
N TYR A 51 12.90 -0.52 10.72
CA TYR A 51 13.86 0.28 11.49
C TYR A 51 14.56 -0.55 12.57
N TYR A 52 13.82 -1.31 13.36
CA TYR A 52 14.41 -2.13 14.42
C TYR A 52 15.24 -3.28 13.86
N LEU A 53 14.77 -3.96 12.81
CA LEU A 53 15.54 -4.99 12.12
C LEU A 53 16.77 -4.40 11.42
N GLY A 54 16.65 -3.20 10.84
CA GLY A 54 17.74 -2.50 10.17
C GLY A 54 18.90 -2.15 11.10
N LYS A 55 18.64 -1.92 12.40
CA LYS A 55 19.70 -1.73 13.40
C LYS A 55 20.50 -2.98 13.75
N LEU A 56 19.93 -4.16 13.50
CA LEU A 56 20.56 -5.45 13.82
C LEU A 56 21.44 -5.97 12.68
N VAL A 57 21.38 -5.32 11.51
CA VAL A 57 22.00 -5.77 10.28
C VAL A 57 23.12 -4.81 9.89
N PRO A 58 24.25 -5.29 9.33
CA PRO A 58 25.31 -4.42 8.83
C PRO A 58 24.79 -3.42 7.80
N GLU A 59 25.17 -2.15 7.97
CA GLU A 59 24.75 -1.05 7.09
C GLU A 59 25.17 -1.31 5.63
N GLY A 60 24.34 -0.86 4.69
CA GLY A 60 24.68 -0.85 3.27
C GLY A 60 24.81 -2.22 2.58
N THR A 61 24.35 -3.32 3.21
CA THR A 61 24.44 -4.66 2.62
C THR A 61 23.14 -5.06 1.93
N LEU A 62 23.21 -5.45 0.64
CA LEU A 62 22.02 -5.84 -0.15
C LEU A 62 21.23 -6.99 0.48
N TRP A 63 21.93 -8.04 0.94
CA TRP A 63 21.31 -9.17 1.63
C TRP A 63 20.63 -8.75 2.94
N GLY A 64 21.26 -7.81 3.65
CA GLY A 64 20.74 -7.24 4.87
C GLY A 64 19.41 -6.52 4.65
N GLY A 65 19.36 -5.62 3.67
CA GLY A 65 18.13 -4.91 3.33
C GLY A 65 17.01 -5.84 2.85
N LEU A 66 17.32 -6.91 2.10
CA LEU A 66 16.32 -7.91 1.68
C LEU A 66 15.78 -8.71 2.88
N LEU A 67 16.62 -9.05 3.85
CA LEU A 67 16.18 -9.71 5.09
C LEU A 67 15.28 -8.79 5.93
N VAL A 68 15.63 -7.51 6.05
CA VAL A 68 14.81 -6.51 6.73
C VAL A 68 13.44 -6.37 6.05
N LEU A 69 13.42 -6.28 4.71
CA LEU A 69 12.19 -6.22 3.92
C LEU A 69 11.33 -7.46 4.16
N ALA A 70 11.90 -8.66 4.02
CA ALA A 70 11.18 -9.92 4.24
C ALA A 70 10.66 -10.04 5.69
N GLY A 71 11.48 -9.69 6.68
CA GLY A 71 11.11 -9.73 8.10
C GLY A 71 9.94 -8.79 8.42
N ALA A 72 9.97 -7.56 7.89
CA ALA A 72 8.86 -6.62 8.06
C ALA A 72 7.58 -7.07 7.33
N MET A 73 7.72 -7.61 6.11
CA MET A 73 6.59 -8.17 5.36
C MET A 73 5.92 -9.32 6.13
N ILE A 74 6.71 -10.23 6.72
CA ILE A 74 6.20 -11.34 7.52
C ILE A 74 5.55 -10.83 8.81
N GLY A 75 6.21 -9.91 9.53
CA GLY A 75 5.68 -9.32 10.77
C GLY A 75 4.34 -8.63 10.55
N CYS A 76 4.23 -7.82 9.49
CA CYS A 76 2.98 -7.16 9.13
C CYS A 76 1.94 -8.13 8.55
N ALA A 77 2.33 -9.19 7.84
CA ALA A 77 1.39 -10.22 7.42
C ALA A 77 0.71 -10.89 8.62
N ILE A 78 1.51 -11.23 9.64
CA ILE A 78 0.99 -11.79 10.90
C ILE A 78 0.08 -10.78 11.58
N LEU A 79 0.50 -9.52 11.71
CA LEU A 79 -0.32 -8.46 12.31
C LEU A 79 -1.65 -8.31 11.56
N GLY A 80 -1.63 -8.27 10.23
CA GLY A 80 -2.82 -8.19 9.40
C GLY A 80 -3.79 -9.34 9.62
N ILE A 81 -3.28 -10.58 9.70
CA ILE A 81 -4.06 -11.78 10.01
C ILE A 81 -4.64 -11.70 11.43
N LEU A 82 -3.87 -11.21 12.41
CA LEU A 82 -4.34 -11.07 13.79
C LEU A 82 -5.45 -10.03 13.91
N VAL A 83 -5.27 -8.86 13.30
CA VAL A 83 -6.30 -7.81 13.26
C VAL A 83 -7.56 -8.32 12.57
N GLU A 84 -7.40 -9.02 11.43
CA GLU A 84 -8.51 -9.67 10.75
C GLU A 84 -9.25 -10.65 11.64
N ARG A 85 -8.54 -11.53 12.33
CA ARG A 85 -9.11 -12.62 13.10
C ARG A 85 -9.78 -12.16 14.39
N ILE A 86 -9.15 -11.20 15.09
CA ILE A 86 -9.59 -10.73 16.40
C ILE A 86 -10.67 -9.66 16.25
N VAL A 87 -10.48 -8.73 15.31
CA VAL A 87 -11.32 -7.54 15.23
C VAL A 87 -12.37 -7.66 14.13
N TYR A 88 -11.96 -7.97 12.90
CA TYR A 88 -12.89 -7.90 11.76
C TYR A 88 -13.76 -9.14 11.60
N ARG A 89 -13.24 -10.33 11.85
CA ARG A 89 -13.94 -11.60 11.64
C ARG A 89 -15.23 -11.72 12.47
N PRO A 90 -15.28 -11.32 13.76
CA PRO A 90 -16.52 -11.32 14.54
C PRO A 90 -17.60 -10.38 13.98
N LEU A 91 -17.21 -9.31 13.29
CA LEU A 91 -18.12 -8.25 12.85
C LEU A 91 -18.73 -8.49 11.46
N ARG A 92 -18.28 -9.53 10.74
CA ARG A 92 -18.71 -9.81 9.35
C ARG A 92 -20.19 -10.13 9.18
N GLY A 93 -20.87 -10.54 10.24
CA GLY A 93 -22.31 -10.82 10.20
C GLY A 93 -23.19 -9.57 10.39
N GLY A 94 -22.59 -8.43 10.76
CA GLY A 94 -23.33 -7.20 11.06
C GLY A 94 -23.36 -6.20 9.89
N PRO A 95 -23.99 -5.03 10.11
CA PRO A 95 -23.98 -3.93 9.16
C PRO A 95 -22.57 -3.47 8.77
N THR A 96 -22.36 -3.09 7.51
CA THR A 96 -21.07 -2.62 6.98
C THR A 96 -20.50 -1.42 7.74
N ILE A 97 -21.37 -0.57 8.29
CA ILE A 97 -20.97 0.59 9.10
C ILE A 97 -20.21 0.20 10.37
N ASN A 98 -20.54 -0.93 10.99
CA ASN A 98 -19.84 -1.42 12.19
C ASN A 98 -18.37 -1.69 11.86
N VAL A 99 -18.12 -2.26 10.67
CA VAL A 99 -16.77 -2.56 10.20
C VAL A 99 -15.98 -1.28 9.90
N LEU A 100 -16.62 -0.25 9.35
CA LEU A 100 -15.99 1.03 9.06
C LEU A 100 -15.59 1.76 10.36
N ILE A 101 -16.51 1.88 11.32
CA ILE A 101 -16.23 2.48 12.63
C ILE A 101 -15.08 1.74 13.32
N THR A 102 -15.11 0.41 13.27
CA THR A 102 -14.05 -0.42 13.84
C THR A 102 -12.73 -0.22 13.13
N ALA A 103 -12.72 -0.03 11.80
CA ALA A 103 -11.49 0.23 11.06
C ALA A 103 -10.82 1.54 11.47
N ILE A 104 -11.60 2.59 11.73
CA ILE A 104 -11.10 3.83 12.31
C ILE A 104 -10.57 3.59 13.72
N GLY A 105 -11.30 2.83 14.54
CA GLY A 105 -10.85 2.46 15.89
C GLY A 105 -9.52 1.72 15.91
N VAL A 106 -9.34 0.73 15.03
CA VAL A 106 -8.07 -0.01 14.89
C VAL A 106 -6.95 0.90 14.37
N SER A 107 -7.25 1.79 13.43
CA SER A 107 -6.28 2.78 12.93
C SER A 107 -5.76 3.65 14.09
N LEU A 108 -6.65 4.26 14.87
CA LEU A 108 -6.27 5.06 16.03
C LEU A 108 -5.52 4.23 17.09
N LEU A 109 -5.98 3.00 17.36
CA LEU A 109 -5.31 2.10 18.29
C LEU A 109 -3.87 1.84 17.84
N LEU A 110 -3.63 1.50 16.58
CA LEU A 110 -2.30 1.24 16.05
C LEU A 110 -1.41 2.50 16.08
N GLN A 111 -1.95 3.67 15.72
CA GLN A 111 -1.22 4.94 15.78
C GLN A 111 -0.76 5.28 17.19
N TYR A 112 -1.68 5.32 18.15
CA TYR A 112 -1.36 5.72 19.53
C TYR A 112 -0.58 4.65 20.29
N THR A 113 -0.81 3.37 20.01
CA THR A 113 0.07 2.30 20.50
C THR A 113 1.48 2.46 19.94
N GLY A 114 1.60 2.81 18.65
CA GLY A 114 2.88 3.16 18.03
C GLY A 114 3.57 4.34 18.71
N GLN A 115 2.85 5.40 19.07
CA GLN A 115 3.42 6.53 19.82
C GLN A 115 3.95 6.12 21.20
N ILE A 116 3.25 5.23 21.91
CA ILE A 116 3.69 4.75 23.23
C ILE A 116 4.92 3.84 23.10
N VAL A 117 4.90 2.90 22.15
CA VAL A 117 5.94 1.88 22.01
C VAL A 117 7.19 2.42 21.31
N PHE A 118 7.02 3.25 20.28
CA PHE A 118 8.13 3.78 19.46
C PHE A 118 8.53 5.22 19.85
N GLY A 119 7.72 5.91 20.63
CA GLY A 119 7.90 7.33 20.96
C GLY A 119 7.30 8.25 19.90
N ALA A 120 6.88 9.45 20.32
CA ALA A 120 6.25 10.45 19.45
C ALA A 120 7.25 11.22 18.56
N ALA A 121 8.54 11.20 18.90
CA ALA A 121 9.56 11.91 18.14
C ALA A 121 9.90 11.18 16.82
N PRO A 122 10.04 11.90 15.70
CA PRO A 122 10.53 11.32 14.45
C PRO A 122 11.89 10.66 14.62
N ARG A 123 12.09 9.52 13.97
CA ARG A 123 13.36 8.77 13.96
C ARG A 123 13.91 8.68 12.55
N THR A 124 15.23 8.76 12.40
CA THR A 124 15.89 8.61 11.11
C THR A 124 15.99 7.15 10.72
N PHE A 125 15.50 6.77 9.54
CA PHE A 125 15.55 5.38 9.08
C PHE A 125 16.99 4.97 8.71
N PRO A 126 17.51 3.82 9.19
CA PRO A 126 18.89 3.41 8.91
C PRO A 126 19.10 3.06 7.43
N PRO A 127 20.31 3.27 6.88
CA PRO A 127 20.63 2.92 5.50
C PRO A 127 20.79 1.39 5.35
N ILE A 128 19.68 0.70 5.10
CA ILE A 128 19.65 -0.76 4.94
C ILE A 128 20.15 -1.24 3.56
N PHE A 129 20.23 -0.35 2.57
CA PHE A 129 20.72 -0.64 1.23
C PHE A 129 21.92 0.26 0.89
N PRO A 130 22.85 -0.21 0.03
CA PRO A 130 23.96 0.60 -0.42
C PRO A 130 23.45 1.79 -1.24
N SER A 131 23.73 3.00 -0.77
CA SER A 131 23.32 4.24 -1.44
C SER A 131 24.45 4.79 -2.30
N ALA A 132 24.28 4.74 -3.61
CA ALA A 132 25.06 5.48 -4.60
C ALA A 132 24.16 6.46 -5.38
N ASN A 133 24.70 7.60 -5.76
CA ASN A 133 24.08 8.55 -6.68
C ASN A 133 24.86 8.52 -8.00
N PHE A 134 24.16 8.22 -9.09
CA PHE A 134 24.73 8.23 -10.43
C PHE A 134 24.38 9.57 -11.09
N HIS A 135 25.40 10.32 -11.48
CA HIS A 135 25.23 11.58 -12.18
C HIS A 135 25.38 11.36 -13.69
N LEU A 136 24.27 11.48 -14.44
CA LEU A 136 24.29 11.59 -15.90
C LEU A 136 24.03 13.06 -16.27
N GLY A 137 25.10 13.87 -16.31
CA GLY A 137 24.98 15.30 -16.55
C GLY A 137 24.23 16.00 -15.41
N THR A 138 23.09 16.63 -15.71
CA THR A 138 22.22 17.27 -14.70
C THR A 138 21.21 16.32 -14.06
N LEU A 139 21.10 15.08 -14.55
CA LEU A 139 20.22 14.05 -14.00
C LEU A 139 20.95 13.32 -12.87
N THR A 140 20.38 13.35 -11.66
CA THR A 140 20.89 12.57 -10.53
C THR A 140 19.96 11.40 -10.27
N ILE A 141 20.43 10.18 -10.54
CA ILE A 141 19.69 8.93 -10.30
C ILE A 141 20.18 8.33 -8.99
N SER A 142 19.30 8.24 -8.00
CA SER A 142 19.61 7.54 -6.76
C SER A 142 19.40 6.03 -6.94
N SER A 143 20.38 5.24 -6.51
CA SER A 143 20.24 3.78 -6.37
C SER A 143 19.01 3.36 -5.57
N ASN A 144 18.63 4.12 -4.53
CA ASN A 144 17.41 3.88 -3.75
C ASN A 144 16.15 3.96 -4.62
N GLN A 145 16.07 4.93 -5.54
CA GLN A 145 14.91 5.09 -6.43
C GLN A 145 14.77 3.91 -7.39
N LEU A 146 15.89 3.48 -7.99
CA LEU A 146 15.92 2.30 -8.86
C LEU A 146 15.52 1.04 -8.09
N PHE A 147 16.00 0.91 -6.85
CA PHE A 147 15.65 -0.21 -5.98
C PHE A 147 14.16 -0.20 -5.62
N VAL A 148 13.60 0.95 -5.25
CA VAL A 148 12.17 1.12 -4.95
C VAL A 148 11.32 0.70 -6.14
N ILE A 149 11.64 1.18 -7.34
CA ILE A 149 10.91 0.82 -8.56
C ILE A 149 11.05 -0.68 -8.84
N GLY A 150 12.27 -1.22 -8.78
CA GLY A 150 12.55 -2.63 -9.06
C GLY A 150 11.82 -3.59 -8.11
N VAL A 151 11.90 -3.35 -6.81
CA VAL A 151 11.21 -4.15 -5.79
C VAL A 151 9.71 -4.00 -5.89
N ALA A 152 9.19 -2.78 -6.07
CA ALA A 152 7.75 -2.58 -6.22
C ALA A 152 7.21 -3.32 -7.44
N VAL A 153 7.87 -3.21 -8.61
CA VAL A 153 7.49 -3.97 -9.81
C VAL A 153 7.55 -5.47 -9.57
N ALA A 154 8.60 -5.97 -8.92
CA ALA A 154 8.71 -7.39 -8.58
C ALA A 154 7.56 -7.86 -7.68
N LEU A 155 7.20 -7.08 -6.65
CA LEU A 155 6.08 -7.39 -5.75
C LEU A 155 4.72 -7.29 -6.44
N MET A 156 4.53 -6.32 -7.33
CA MET A 156 3.31 -6.20 -8.14
C MET A 156 3.13 -7.41 -9.07
N ILE A 157 4.20 -7.84 -9.75
CA ILE A 157 4.20 -9.04 -10.58
C ILE A 157 3.95 -10.28 -9.71
N GLY A 158 4.63 -10.39 -8.56
CA GLY A 158 4.43 -11.48 -7.61
C GLY A 158 2.98 -11.58 -7.14
N LEU A 159 2.36 -10.46 -6.79
CA LEU A 159 0.94 -10.39 -6.45
C LEU A 159 0.06 -10.86 -7.61
N GLN A 160 0.32 -10.36 -8.83
CA GLN A 160 -0.44 -10.74 -10.01
C GLN A 160 -0.35 -12.26 -10.25
N LEU A 161 0.82 -12.86 -10.10
CA LEU A 161 1.00 -14.31 -10.20
C LEU A 161 0.26 -15.06 -9.09
N ILE A 162 0.32 -14.58 -7.84
CA ILE A 162 -0.40 -15.19 -6.73
C ILE A 162 -1.90 -15.19 -7.02
N VAL A 163 -2.47 -14.05 -7.44
CA VAL A 163 -3.90 -13.95 -7.68
C VAL A 163 -4.32 -14.73 -8.93
N PHE A 164 -3.59 -14.64 -10.03
CA PHE A 164 -4.02 -15.23 -11.33
C PHE A 164 -3.55 -16.65 -11.61
N LYS A 165 -2.49 -17.12 -10.96
CA LYS A 165 -1.88 -18.43 -11.25
C LYS A 165 -1.94 -19.42 -10.09
N THR A 166 -2.43 -19.05 -8.90
CA THR A 166 -2.53 -19.98 -7.76
C THR A 166 -3.96 -20.38 -7.41
N LYS A 167 -4.11 -21.53 -6.73
CA LYS A 167 -5.40 -22.02 -6.22
C LYS A 167 -6.03 -21.05 -5.22
N ILE A 168 -5.21 -20.46 -4.33
CA ILE A 168 -5.67 -19.45 -3.37
C ILE A 168 -6.16 -18.21 -4.12
N GLY A 169 -5.45 -17.77 -5.16
CA GLY A 169 -5.88 -16.64 -6.00
C GLY A 169 -7.21 -16.87 -6.71
N THR A 170 -7.46 -18.09 -7.21
CA THR A 170 -8.77 -18.49 -7.75
C THR A 170 -9.86 -18.43 -6.68
N ALA A 171 -9.57 -18.90 -5.47
CA ALA A 171 -10.49 -18.80 -4.34
C ALA A 171 -10.76 -17.33 -3.94
N MET A 172 -9.75 -16.45 -3.92
CA MET A 172 -9.92 -15.01 -3.69
C MET A 172 -10.89 -14.38 -4.69
N ARG A 173 -10.72 -14.66 -5.98
CA ARG A 173 -11.65 -14.18 -7.02
C ARG A 173 -13.07 -14.75 -6.82
N ALA A 174 -13.21 -16.03 -6.51
CA ALA A 174 -14.52 -16.63 -6.26
C ALA A 174 -15.24 -15.96 -5.08
N VAL A 175 -14.53 -15.72 -3.96
CA VAL A 175 -15.07 -15.04 -2.78
C VAL A 175 -15.43 -13.58 -3.10
N SER A 176 -14.62 -12.85 -3.87
CA SER A 176 -14.94 -11.46 -4.28
C SER A 176 -16.24 -11.32 -5.07
N LEU A 177 -16.58 -12.35 -5.87
CA LEU A 177 -17.78 -12.38 -6.69
C LEU A 177 -19.00 -12.74 -5.85
N ASN A 178 -18.97 -13.89 -5.17
CA ASN A 178 -20.04 -14.34 -4.30
C ASN A 178 -19.50 -15.25 -3.17
N PRO A 179 -19.33 -14.70 -1.95
CA PRO A 179 -18.83 -15.46 -0.81
C PRO A 179 -19.69 -16.69 -0.44
N LYS A 180 -21.02 -16.60 -0.61
CA LYS A 180 -21.94 -17.71 -0.29
C LYS A 180 -21.78 -18.85 -1.29
N ALA A 181 -21.75 -18.54 -2.58
CA ALA A 181 -21.55 -19.55 -3.63
C ALA A 181 -20.17 -20.20 -3.53
N ALA A 182 -19.13 -19.43 -3.18
CA ALA A 182 -17.79 -19.97 -2.96
C ALA A 182 -17.77 -21.01 -1.83
N GLN A 183 -18.51 -20.78 -0.73
CA GLN A 183 -18.63 -21.76 0.36
C GLN A 183 -19.31 -23.06 -0.08
N LEU A 184 -20.32 -22.99 -0.95
CA LEU A 184 -21.03 -24.18 -1.44
C LEU A 184 -20.14 -25.11 -2.27
N VAL A 185 -19.11 -24.58 -2.92
CA VAL A 185 -18.11 -25.38 -3.66
C VAL A 185 -16.87 -25.73 -2.83
N GLY A 186 -16.96 -25.61 -1.50
CA GLY A 186 -15.92 -26.03 -0.55
C GLY A 186 -14.81 -25.01 -0.28
N VAL A 187 -14.95 -23.76 -0.73
CA VAL A 187 -13.96 -22.70 -0.42
C VAL A 187 -14.15 -22.20 1.00
N ASN A 188 -13.09 -22.28 1.82
CA ASN A 188 -13.10 -21.71 3.16
C ASN A 188 -12.84 -20.20 3.11
N ASN A 189 -13.92 -19.41 3.13
CA ASN A 189 -13.85 -17.94 3.10
C ASN A 189 -12.94 -17.38 4.20
N ASN A 190 -12.93 -17.96 5.40
CA ASN A 190 -12.10 -17.44 6.50
C ASN A 190 -10.62 -17.52 6.14
N VAL A 191 -10.16 -18.64 5.58
CA VAL A 191 -8.76 -18.81 5.17
C VAL A 191 -8.40 -17.84 4.04
N VAL A 192 -9.28 -17.72 3.04
CA VAL A 192 -9.07 -16.81 1.91
C VAL A 192 -8.97 -15.36 2.38
N ILE A 193 -9.86 -14.94 3.28
CA ILE A 193 -9.86 -13.58 3.80
C ILE A 193 -8.65 -13.32 4.69
N SER A 194 -8.30 -14.22 5.63
CA SER A 194 -7.11 -14.07 6.46
C SER A 194 -5.85 -13.98 5.58
N PHE A 195 -5.71 -14.83 4.57
CA PHE A 195 -4.60 -14.77 3.62
C PHE A 195 -4.58 -13.45 2.84
N THR A 196 -5.74 -12.94 2.43
CA THR A 196 -5.86 -11.64 1.75
C THR A 196 -5.38 -10.48 2.65
N PHE A 197 -5.74 -10.49 3.93
CA PHE A 197 -5.27 -9.50 4.90
C PHE A 197 -3.77 -9.60 5.12
N GLY A 198 -3.23 -10.81 5.27
CA GLY A 198 -1.80 -11.02 5.45
C GLY A 198 -1.01 -10.53 4.24
N LEU A 199 -1.45 -10.90 3.04
CA LEU A 199 -0.77 -10.53 1.80
C LEU A 199 -0.86 -9.02 1.52
N GLY A 200 -2.03 -8.39 1.74
CA GLY A 200 -2.15 -6.95 1.67
C GLY A 200 -1.23 -6.25 2.67
N SER A 201 -1.24 -6.69 3.92
CA SER A 201 -0.41 -6.13 5.00
C SER A 201 1.09 -6.26 4.73
N ALA A 202 1.52 -7.35 4.10
CA ALA A 202 2.89 -7.51 3.63
C ALA A 202 3.26 -6.46 2.58
N LEU A 203 2.38 -6.19 1.61
CA LEU A 203 2.63 -5.13 0.62
C LEU A 203 2.64 -3.73 1.23
N ALA A 204 1.80 -3.48 2.24
CA ALA A 204 1.81 -2.23 3.00
C ALA A 204 3.17 -2.02 3.70
N ALA A 205 3.70 -3.07 4.31
CA ALA A 205 5.01 -3.02 4.97
C ALA A 205 6.16 -2.80 3.98
N ALA A 206 6.10 -3.44 2.82
CA ALA A 206 7.04 -3.17 1.74
C ALA A 206 6.96 -1.71 1.31
N GLY A 207 5.74 -1.18 1.10
CA GLY A 207 5.54 0.25 0.84
C GLY A 207 6.13 1.14 1.93
N GLY A 208 5.97 0.77 3.21
CA GLY A 208 6.49 1.48 4.37
C GLY A 208 8.01 1.60 4.37
N ILE A 209 8.69 0.49 4.14
CA ILE A 209 10.15 0.47 4.04
C ILE A 209 10.63 1.25 2.82
N LEU A 210 10.01 1.03 1.66
CA LEU A 210 10.39 1.73 0.43
C LEU A 210 10.17 3.24 0.54
N TYR A 211 9.13 3.67 1.26
CA TYR A 211 8.91 5.08 1.58
C TYR A 211 10.00 5.61 2.51
N ALA A 212 10.31 4.90 3.59
CA ALA A 212 11.34 5.29 4.56
C ALA A 212 12.76 5.34 3.95
N LEU A 213 13.02 4.61 2.86
CA LEU A 213 14.28 4.71 2.10
C LEU A 213 14.42 6.01 1.31
N ASN A 214 13.32 6.53 0.77
CA ASN A 214 13.29 7.78 0.02
C ASN A 214 13.12 9.01 0.92
N TYR A 215 12.40 8.84 2.03
CA TYR A 215 12.12 9.85 3.04
C TYR A 215 12.55 9.29 4.40
N PRO A 216 13.82 9.46 4.81
CA PRO A 216 14.41 8.81 5.97
C PRO A 216 14.00 9.44 7.30
N SER A 217 12.71 9.73 7.46
CA SER A 217 12.08 10.20 8.68
C SER A 217 10.82 9.37 8.90
N ILE A 218 10.81 8.56 9.95
CA ILE A 218 9.66 7.75 10.35
C ILE A 218 9.07 8.31 11.64
N ASP A 219 7.75 8.40 11.68
CA ASP A 219 7.01 8.80 12.87
C ASP A 219 5.70 7.99 12.97
N PRO A 220 5.08 7.88 14.15
CA PRO A 220 3.88 7.07 14.31
C PRO A 220 2.61 7.57 13.60
N LEU A 221 2.63 8.77 13.01
CA LEU A 221 1.48 9.35 12.29
C LEU A 221 1.70 9.32 10.76
N MET A 222 2.87 8.86 10.31
CA MET A 222 3.26 8.89 8.90
C MET A 222 2.37 8.04 7.98
N GLY A 223 1.55 7.14 8.53
CA GLY A 223 0.65 6.29 7.75
C GLY A 223 -0.50 7.07 7.12
N VAL A 224 -1.02 8.08 7.79
CA VAL A 224 -2.32 8.71 7.45
C VAL A 224 -2.31 9.33 6.05
N MET A 225 -1.34 10.21 5.76
CA MET A 225 -1.32 10.94 4.50
C MET A 225 -0.99 10.05 3.29
N PRO A 226 0.08 9.22 3.31
CA PRO A 226 0.35 8.26 2.24
C PRO A 226 -0.78 7.24 2.06
N GLY A 227 -1.41 6.80 3.16
CA GLY A 227 -2.55 5.89 3.13
C GLY A 227 -3.76 6.49 2.41
N LEU A 228 -4.10 7.73 2.73
CA LEU A 228 -5.21 8.45 2.09
C LEU A 228 -4.93 8.70 0.59
N LYS A 229 -3.69 9.03 0.24
CA LYS A 229 -3.27 9.17 -1.18
C LYS A 229 -3.29 7.84 -1.93
N ALA A 230 -2.83 6.76 -1.31
CA ALA A 230 -2.92 5.43 -1.90
C ALA A 230 -4.38 4.96 -2.04
N PHE A 231 -5.26 5.35 -1.13
CA PHE A 231 -6.70 5.11 -1.26
C PHE A 231 -7.29 5.87 -2.45
N VAL A 232 -6.94 7.16 -2.62
CA VAL A 232 -7.27 7.93 -3.83
C VAL A 232 -6.78 7.19 -5.08
N ALA A 233 -5.55 6.70 -5.07
CA ALA A 233 -4.96 5.95 -6.17
C ALA A 233 -5.70 4.63 -6.48
N ALA A 234 -6.14 3.92 -5.44
CA ALA A 234 -6.93 2.69 -5.59
C ALA A 234 -8.28 2.97 -6.24
N ILE A 235 -8.97 4.04 -5.85
CA ILE A 235 -10.22 4.47 -6.48
C ILE A 235 -9.98 4.93 -7.91
N LEU A 236 -8.93 5.73 -8.13
CA LEU A 236 -8.51 6.20 -9.45
C LEU A 236 -8.33 5.03 -10.42
N GLY A 237 -7.67 3.98 -9.97
CA GLY A 237 -7.46 2.74 -10.73
C GLY A 237 -8.72 1.88 -10.93
N GLY A 238 -9.71 2.05 -10.06
CA GLY A 238 -10.88 1.19 -9.93
C GLY A 238 -10.69 0.19 -8.80
N ILE A 239 -11.23 0.51 -7.62
CA ILE A 239 -11.07 -0.30 -6.42
C ILE A 239 -11.62 -1.72 -6.63
N GLY A 240 -10.86 -2.73 -6.20
CA GLY A 240 -11.13 -4.13 -6.51
C GLY A 240 -10.48 -4.66 -7.80
N ASN A 241 -9.92 -3.78 -8.65
CA ASN A 241 -9.13 -4.18 -9.82
C ASN A 241 -7.63 -3.98 -9.57
N ILE A 242 -6.88 -5.07 -9.40
CA ILE A 242 -5.44 -5.10 -9.08
C ILE A 242 -4.58 -4.28 -10.08
N PRO A 243 -4.55 -4.59 -11.39
CA PRO A 243 -3.77 -3.80 -12.35
C PRO A 243 -4.26 -2.34 -12.45
N GLY A 244 -5.56 -2.11 -12.24
CA GLY A 244 -6.13 -0.77 -12.13
C GLY A 244 -5.48 0.05 -11.02
N ALA A 245 -5.50 -0.48 -9.79
CA ALA A 245 -4.93 0.19 -8.63
C ALA A 245 -3.42 0.46 -8.76
N ALA A 246 -2.67 -0.47 -9.38
CA ALA A 246 -1.26 -0.26 -9.66
C ALA A 246 -1.03 0.93 -10.60
N LEU A 247 -1.78 1.01 -11.71
CA LEU A 247 -1.72 2.15 -12.63
C LEU A 247 -2.19 3.44 -11.96
N GLY A 248 -3.23 3.37 -11.11
CA GLY A 248 -3.70 4.51 -10.34
C GLY A 248 -2.62 5.08 -9.42
N GLY A 249 -1.84 4.21 -8.76
CA GLY A 249 -0.68 4.60 -7.95
C GLY A 249 0.40 5.31 -8.75
N LEU A 250 0.77 4.75 -9.91
CA LEU A 250 1.76 5.34 -10.80
C LEU A 250 1.32 6.70 -11.34
N ILE A 251 0.06 6.84 -11.77
CA ILE A 251 -0.49 8.10 -12.26
C ILE A 251 -0.52 9.14 -11.14
N LEU A 252 -1.03 8.78 -9.97
CA LEU A 252 -1.09 9.72 -8.85
C LEU A 252 0.31 10.19 -8.45
N GLY A 253 1.27 9.27 -8.32
CA GLY A 253 2.62 9.65 -7.88
C GLY A 253 3.40 10.47 -8.89
N THR A 254 3.21 10.22 -10.19
CA THR A 254 3.79 11.05 -11.25
C THR A 254 3.20 12.45 -11.23
N VAL A 255 1.88 12.58 -11.25
CA VAL A 255 1.20 13.88 -11.19
C VAL A 255 1.59 14.67 -9.95
N GLU A 256 1.63 14.02 -8.79
CA GLU A 256 2.00 14.64 -7.51
C GLU A 256 3.43 15.21 -7.53
N THR A 257 4.34 14.51 -8.21
CA THR A 257 5.74 14.92 -8.32
C THR A 257 5.94 16.05 -9.32
N PHE A 258 5.22 16.03 -10.45
CA PHE A 258 5.23 17.14 -11.41
C PHE A 258 4.68 18.43 -10.79
N ILE A 259 3.60 18.34 -10.00
CA ILE A 259 3.05 19.49 -9.27
C ILE A 259 4.01 19.98 -8.19
N GLY A 260 4.60 19.05 -7.43
CA GLY A 260 5.59 19.37 -6.40
C GLY A 260 6.82 20.11 -6.94
N GLY A 261 7.22 19.85 -8.18
CA GLY A 261 8.30 20.55 -8.87
C GLY A 261 7.88 21.84 -9.60
N SER A 262 6.61 22.25 -9.48
CA SER A 262 6.05 23.47 -10.09
C SER A 262 5.82 24.57 -9.07
N GLN A 263 5.37 25.76 -9.53
CA GLN A 263 4.98 26.87 -8.66
C GLN A 263 3.76 26.54 -7.76
N PHE A 264 3.05 25.44 -8.03
CA PHE A 264 1.88 24.99 -7.28
C PHE A 264 2.20 23.92 -6.22
N SER A 265 3.46 23.80 -5.79
CA SER A 265 3.91 22.76 -4.84
C SER A 265 3.11 22.70 -3.53
N THR A 266 2.59 23.84 -3.04
CA THR A 266 1.72 23.91 -1.86
C THR A 266 0.35 23.24 -2.07
N TYR A 267 -0.14 23.20 -3.31
CA TYR A 267 -1.45 22.63 -3.67
C TYR A 267 -1.37 21.15 -4.05
N LYS A 268 -0.22 20.52 -3.86
CA LYS A 268 0.06 19.12 -4.18
C LYS A 268 -1.01 18.15 -3.64
N ASP A 269 -1.38 18.29 -2.37
CA ASP A 269 -2.41 17.45 -1.75
C ASP A 269 -3.81 17.78 -2.27
N ALA A 270 -4.14 19.06 -2.39
CA ALA A 270 -5.44 19.52 -2.88
C ALA A 270 -5.72 19.01 -4.31
N ILE A 271 -4.71 19.02 -5.18
CA ILE A 271 -4.85 18.53 -6.56
C ILE A 271 -4.99 17.01 -6.59
N ALA A 272 -4.27 16.26 -5.75
CA ALA A 272 -4.45 14.81 -5.63
C ALA A 272 -5.92 14.45 -5.29
N PHE A 273 -6.54 15.17 -4.36
CA PHE A 273 -7.97 14.98 -4.02
C PHE A 273 -8.91 15.53 -5.10
N ALA A 274 -8.57 16.61 -5.78
CA ALA A 274 -9.37 17.13 -6.90
C ALA A 274 -9.46 16.10 -8.04
N ILE A 275 -8.35 15.42 -8.35
CA ILE A 275 -8.32 14.34 -9.35
C ILE A 275 -9.28 13.21 -8.96
N LEU A 276 -9.32 12.83 -7.68
CA LEU A 276 -10.29 11.86 -7.18
C LEU A 276 -11.73 12.29 -7.48
N ILE A 277 -12.08 13.53 -7.11
CA ILE A 277 -13.44 14.07 -7.28
C ILE A 277 -13.84 14.06 -8.76
N VAL A 278 -12.95 14.54 -9.64
CA VAL A 278 -13.18 14.57 -11.09
C VAL A 278 -13.40 13.16 -11.64
N ILE A 279 -12.55 12.19 -11.26
CA ILE A 279 -12.70 10.80 -11.73
C ILE A 279 -14.00 10.19 -11.22
N LEU A 280 -14.37 10.41 -9.96
CA LEU A 280 -15.63 9.88 -9.44
C LEU A 280 -16.86 10.48 -10.13
N LEU A 281 -16.79 11.75 -10.55
CA LEU A 281 -17.87 12.42 -11.27
C LEU A 281 -18.05 11.87 -12.68
N PHE A 282 -16.95 11.65 -13.42
CA PHE A 282 -17.02 11.23 -14.83
C PHE A 282 -16.93 9.71 -15.05
N LYS A 283 -16.27 8.98 -14.13
CA LYS A 283 -15.99 7.55 -14.25
C LYS A 283 -15.95 6.88 -12.86
N PRO A 284 -17.12 6.71 -12.20
CA PRO A 284 -17.20 6.23 -10.81
C PRO A 284 -16.67 4.80 -10.60
N ALA A 285 -16.50 4.00 -11.65
CA ALA A 285 -15.82 2.70 -11.58
C ALA A 285 -14.28 2.82 -11.59
N GLY A 286 -13.70 4.03 -11.71
CA GLY A 286 -12.28 4.26 -11.92
C GLY A 286 -11.81 3.97 -13.34
N LEU A 287 -10.51 4.08 -13.59
CA LEU A 287 -9.92 3.97 -14.94
C LEU A 287 -10.12 2.59 -15.58
N LEU A 288 -9.94 1.51 -14.80
CA LEU A 288 -10.03 0.14 -15.29
C LEU A 288 -11.10 -0.70 -14.57
N GLY A 289 -11.91 -0.12 -13.68
CA GLY A 289 -12.97 -0.88 -13.02
C GLY A 289 -14.11 -1.24 -13.98
N LYS A 290 -14.73 -2.39 -13.74
CA LYS A 290 -15.91 -2.84 -14.48
C LYS A 290 -17.16 -2.39 -13.74
N PHE A 291 -18.05 -1.66 -14.42
CA PHE A 291 -19.39 -1.41 -13.91
C PHE A 291 -20.11 -2.74 -13.74
N THR A 292 -20.38 -3.11 -12.50
CA THR A 292 -21.27 -4.25 -12.21
C THR A 292 -22.61 -3.62 -11.87
N ALA A 293 -23.53 -3.58 -12.83
CA ALA A 293 -24.90 -3.19 -12.54
C ALA A 293 -25.47 -4.21 -11.55
N GLU A 294 -25.93 -3.74 -10.40
CA GLU A 294 -26.67 -4.56 -9.45
C GLU A 294 -27.93 -5.04 -10.17
N LYS A 295 -28.00 -6.33 -10.48
CA LYS A 295 -29.25 -6.94 -10.95
C LYS A 295 -30.17 -7.04 -9.74
N VAL A 296 -31.09 -6.08 -9.65
CA VAL A 296 -32.27 -6.12 -8.78
C VAL A 296 -33.17 -7.27 -9.22
#